data_AF-A0A6G2DWP2-F1
#
_entry.id   AF-A0A6G2DWP2-F1
#
_cell.length_a   1.000
_cell.length_b   1.000
_cell.length_c   1.000
_cell.angle_alpha   90.00
_cell.angle_beta   90.00
_cell.angle_gamma   90.00
#
_symmetry.space_group_name_H-M   'P 1'
#
loop_
_entity.id
_entity.type
_entity.pdbx_description
1 polymer ?
#
loop_
_entity_poly.entity_id
_entity_poly.type
_entity_poly.pdbx_seq_one_letter_code
_entity_poly.pdbx_strand_id
1 'polypeptide(L)' 'HIVVENTEKMAVTSPVRAQSRVPFSEEKDIAFYDSKDYQIVELLPGNMLVTFEEDLHQPKIHCNDEPVKKLVIKVLNEEK' A
#
# COMPACT_ATOMS: atom_id res chain seq x y z
N HIS A 1 6.41 3.22 2.51
CA HIS A 1 6.74 1.88 3.04
C HIS A 1 8.19 1.55 2.72
N ILE A 2 9.00 1.18 3.71
CA ILE A 2 10.38 0.70 3.49
C ILE A 2 10.55 -0.68 4.12
N VAL A 3 11.09 -1.62 3.34
CA VAL A 3 11.39 -2.98 3.81
C VAL A 3 12.78 -2.99 4.43
N VAL A 4 12.89 -3.56 5.63
CA VAL A 4 14.14 -3.63 6.41
C VAL A 4 14.73 -5.05 6.34
N GLU A 5 13.90 -6.09 6.46
CA GLU A 5 14.30 -7.50 6.39
C GLU A 5 13.26 -8.30 5.59
N ASN A 6 13.73 -9.29 4.83
CA ASN A 6 12.96 -10.17 3.92
C ASN A 6 12.22 -9.44 2.78
N THR A 7 11.36 -10.16 2.04
CA THR A 7 10.71 -9.67 0.81
C THR A 7 9.24 -9.40 1.05
N GLU A 8 8.73 -8.26 0.56
CA GLU A 8 7.30 -7.97 0.55
C GLU A 8 6.76 -7.87 -0.88
N LYS A 9 5.58 -8.43 -1.11
CA LYS A 9 4.77 -8.11 -2.30
C LYS A 9 3.61 -7.22 -1.90
N MET A 10 3.39 -6.15 -2.65
CA MET A 10 2.27 -5.24 -2.50
C MET A 10 1.48 -5.18 -3.80
N ALA A 11 0.16 -5.28 -3.74
CA ALA A 11 -0.68 -4.96 -4.88
C ALA A 11 -0.93 -3.45 -4.90
N VAL A 12 -0.84 -2.83 -6.07
CA VAL A 12 -1.08 -1.39 -6.26
C VAL A 12 -2.03 -1.19 -7.43
N THR A 13 -2.97 -0.26 -7.28
CA THR A 13 -3.89 0.18 -8.33
C THR A 13 -4.29 1.63 -8.13
N SER A 14 -5.14 2.15 -9.00
CA SER A 14 -5.66 3.52 -8.97
C SER A 14 -7.17 3.53 -8.68
N PRO A 15 -7.73 4.60 -8.09
CA PRO A 15 -9.17 4.73 -7.85
C PRO A 15 -10.05 4.50 -9.09
N VAL A 16 -9.59 4.89 -10.29
CA VAL A 16 -10.34 4.69 -11.55
C VAL A 16 -10.53 3.22 -11.94
N ARG A 17 -9.78 2.30 -11.33
CA ARG A 17 -9.83 0.85 -11.56
C ARG A 17 -10.44 0.08 -10.39
N ALA A 18 -10.91 0.77 -9.36
CA ALA A 18 -11.41 0.16 -8.13
C ALA A 18 -12.79 0.68 -7.75
N GLN A 19 -13.50 -0.06 -6.90
CA GLN A 19 -14.79 0.34 -6.35
C GLN A 19 -14.68 0.55 -4.85
N SER A 20 -15.16 1.69 -4.36
CA SER A 20 -15.20 1.97 -2.92
C SER A 20 -16.10 0.96 -2.21
N ARG A 21 -15.52 0.22 -1.26
CA ARG A 21 -16.22 -0.73 -0.40
C ARG A 21 -16.57 -0.10 0.95
N VAL A 22 -15.64 0.69 1.50
CA VAL A 22 -15.83 1.45 2.74
C VAL A 22 -15.41 2.90 2.48
N PRO A 23 -16.30 3.88 2.70
CA PRO A 23 -15.98 5.29 2.51
C PRO A 23 -14.80 5.76 3.35
N PHE A 24 -14.21 6.88 2.93
CA PHE A 24 -13.14 7.53 3.66
C PHE A 24 -13.56 7.97 5.06
N SER A 25 -12.65 7.82 6.01
CA SER A 25 -12.78 8.28 7.40
C SER A 25 -11.64 9.24 7.73
N GLU A 26 -11.98 10.50 7.99
CA GLU A 26 -11.00 11.53 8.39
C GLU A 26 -10.26 11.14 9.67
N GLU A 27 -10.98 10.60 10.68
CA GLU A 27 -10.39 10.16 11.95
C GLU A 27 -9.30 9.09 11.75
N LYS A 28 -9.49 8.20 10.77
CA LYS A 28 -8.63 7.03 10.56
C LYS A 28 -7.65 7.20 9.39
N ASP A 29 -7.78 8.26 8.60
CA ASP A 29 -7.02 8.50 7.37
C ASP A 29 -7.01 7.26 6.44
N ILE A 30 -8.21 6.69 6.19
CA ILE A 30 -8.33 5.46 5.40
C ILE A 30 -9.70 5.31 4.72
N ALA A 31 -9.69 4.70 3.54
CA ALA A 31 -10.84 4.14 2.83
C ALA A 31 -10.47 2.72 2.36
N PHE A 32 -11.48 1.88 2.05
CA PHE A 32 -11.23 0.54 1.52
C PHE A 32 -11.91 0.35 0.17
N TYR A 33 -11.22 -0.31 -0.74
CA TYR A 33 -11.66 -0.53 -2.12
C TYR A 33 -11.54 -2.00 -2.49
N ASP A 34 -12.38 -2.45 -3.42
CA ASP A 34 -12.25 -3.72 -4.12
C ASP A 34 -11.77 -3.45 -5.55
N SER A 35 -10.80 -4.23 -6.03
CA SER A 35 -10.33 -4.20 -7.42
C SER A 35 -9.90 -5.59 -7.89
N LYS A 36 -10.10 -5.85 -9.18
CA LYS A 36 -9.54 -7.03 -9.89
C LYS A 36 -8.34 -6.68 -10.78
N ASP A 37 -8.05 -5.40 -10.92
CA ASP A 37 -7.00 -4.88 -11.79
C ASP A 37 -5.96 -4.16 -10.94
N TYR A 38 -4.79 -4.77 -10.80
CA TYR A 38 -3.69 -4.31 -9.98
C TYR A 38 -2.35 -4.80 -10.54
N GLN A 39 -1.29 -4.07 -10.23
CA GLN A 39 0.08 -4.52 -10.42
C GLN A 39 0.64 -5.06 -9.10
N ILE A 40 1.52 -6.05 -9.16
CA ILE A 40 2.30 -6.50 -8.01
C ILE A 40 3.66 -5.82 -8.05
N VAL A 41 4.00 -5.11 -6.97
CA VAL A 41 5.32 -4.56 -6.72
C VAL A 41 6.03 -5.49 -5.73
N GLU A 42 7.22 -5.96 -6.10
CA GLU A 42 8.11 -6.71 -5.21
C GLU A 42 9.13 -5.75 -4.57
N LEU A 43 9.24 -5.78 -3.24
CA LEU A 43 10.11 -4.92 -2.46
C LEU A 43 11.12 -5.78 -1.70
N LEU A 44 12.39 -5.57 -1.99
CA LEU A 44 13.53 -6.17 -1.30
C LEU A 44 14.00 -5.26 -0.14
N PRO A 45 14.84 -5.75 0.79
CA PRO A 45 15.43 -4.91 1.83
C PRO A 45 16.09 -3.64 1.28
N GLY A 46 15.76 -2.50 1.86
CA GLY A 46 16.22 -1.17 1.42
C GLY A 46 15.36 -0.54 0.32
N ASN A 47 14.44 -1.28 -0.32
CA ASN A 47 13.48 -0.68 -1.24
C ASN A 47 12.42 0.12 -0.49
N MET A 48 12.00 1.23 -1.10
CA MET A 48 10.93 2.09 -0.61
C MET A 48 9.84 2.24 -1.67
N LEU A 49 8.60 1.99 -1.28
CA LEU A 49 7.41 2.37 -2.04
C LEU A 49 6.74 3.58 -1.36
N VAL A 50 6.69 4.70 -2.07
CA VAL A 50 5.92 5.88 -1.67
C VAL A 50 4.55 5.77 -2.32
N THR A 51 3.49 6.00 -1.54
CA THR A 51 2.10 5.91 -1.98
C THR A 51 1.39 7.23 -1.66
N PHE A 52 0.82 7.87 -2.67
CA PHE A 52 -0.02 9.05 -2.56
C PHE A 52 -1.50 8.66 -2.41
N GLU A 53 -2.40 9.64 -2.38
CA GLU A 53 -3.84 9.40 -2.23
C GLU A 53 -4.43 8.56 -3.38
N GLU A 54 -3.84 8.68 -4.58
CA GLU A 54 -4.24 7.96 -5.78
C GLU A 54 -3.63 6.56 -5.88
N ASP A 55 -2.73 6.20 -4.97
CA ASP A 55 -2.06 4.89 -4.93
C ASP A 55 -2.76 3.95 -3.95
N LEU A 56 -3.85 3.35 -4.41
CA LEU A 56 -4.52 2.28 -3.65
C LEU A 56 -3.57 1.09 -3.55
N HIS A 57 -3.23 0.71 -2.32
CA HIS A 57 -2.24 -0.33 -2.09
C HIS A 57 -2.71 -1.36 -1.05
N GLN A 58 -2.37 -2.62 -1.31
CA GLN A 58 -2.60 -3.74 -0.41
C GLN A 58 -1.25 -4.37 -0.04
N PRO A 59 -0.73 -4.09 1.17
CA PRO A 59 0.40 -4.80 1.74
C PRO A 59 0.10 -6.29 1.99
N LYS A 60 1.15 -7.07 2.30
CA LYS A 60 1.04 -8.48 2.69
C LYS A 60 0.43 -9.40 1.63
N ILE A 61 0.73 -9.17 0.35
CA ILE A 61 0.50 -10.20 -0.67
C ILE A 61 1.48 -11.34 -0.39
N HIS A 62 0.94 -12.56 -0.24
CA HIS A 62 1.76 -13.73 0.08
C HIS A 62 2.80 -13.99 -1.00
N CYS A 63 4.04 -14.26 -0.59
CA CYS A 63 5.14 -14.63 -1.49
C CYS A 63 6.00 -15.77 -0.93
N ASN A 64 6.13 -15.86 0.40
CA ASN A 64 6.69 -16.97 1.17
C ASN A 64 6.20 -16.87 2.63
N ASP A 65 6.72 -17.73 3.50
CA ASP A 65 6.36 -17.80 4.93
C ASP A 65 7.35 -17.06 5.86
N GLU A 66 8.35 -16.38 5.31
CA GLU A 66 9.34 -15.65 6.10
C GLU A 66 8.74 -14.34 6.65
N PRO A 67 8.96 -14.00 7.94
CA PRO A 67 8.43 -12.77 8.51
C PRO A 67 9.11 -11.54 7.88
N VAL A 68 8.32 -10.54 7.49
CA VAL A 68 8.84 -9.28 6.96
C VAL A 68 8.96 -8.24 8.06
N LYS A 69 10.12 -7.58 8.14
CA LYS A 69 10.29 -6.37 8.96
C LYS A 69 10.25 -5.14 8.07
N LYS A 70 9.40 -4.17 8.41
CA LYS A 70 9.22 -2.94 7.63
C LYS A 70 8.88 -1.75 8.50
N LEU A 71 9.03 -0.56 7.92
CA LEU A 71 8.55 0.70 8.48
C LEU A 71 7.53 1.33 7.52
N VAL A 72 6.46 1.89 8.10
CA VAL A 72 5.51 2.74 7.37
C VAL A 72 5.68 4.14 7.92
N ILE A 73 6.20 5.04 7.08
CA ILE A 73 6.39 6.44 7.43
C ILE A 73 5.16 7.18 6.90
N LYS A 74 4.43 7.83 7.81
CA LYS A 74 3.28 8.67 7.49
C LYS A 74 3.76 10.11 7.45
N VAL A 75 3.47 10.80 6.35
CA VAL A 75 3.84 12.20 6.12
C VAL A 75 2.55 12.97 5.89
N LEU A 76 2.36 14.07 6.61
CA LEU A 76 1.22 14.95 6.39
C LEU A 76 1.34 15.56 4.99
N ASN A 77 0.29 15.40 4.17
CA ASN A 77 0.22 16.06 2.88
C ASN A 77 -0.16 17.53 3.13
N GLU A 78 0.64 18.48 2.65
CA GLU A 78 0.28 19.90 2.71
C GLU A 78 -0.82 20.15 1.66
N GLU A 79 -1.96 20.69 2.08
CA GLU A 79 -3.00 21.12 1.15
C GLU A 79 -2.46 22.20 0.20
N LYS A 80 -2.89 22.16 -1.07
CA LYS A 80 -2.75 23.29 -2.00
C LYS A 80 -3.80 24.35 -1.73
#